data_AF-A0A160VTF8-F1
#
_entry.id   AF-A0A160VTF8-F1
#
_cell.length_a   1.000
_cell.length_b   1.000
_cell.length_c   1.000
_cell.angle_alpha   90.00
_cell.angle_beta   90.00
_cell.angle_gamma   90.00
#
_symmetry.space_group_name_H-M   'P 1'
#
loop_
_entity.id
_entity.type
_entity.pdbx_description
1 polymer ?
#
loop_
_entity_poly.entity_id
_entity_poly.type
_entity_poly.pdbx_seq_one_letter_code
_entity_poly.pdbx_strand_id
1 'polypeptide(L)' 'MVVIKKNPERFLKELRRHYDVVMRIPSSEYLKKPDFVVVDPKTGKKVKVSFVTLDDGQFAGVVYDETS' A
#
# COMPACT_ATOMS: atom_id res chain seq x y z
N MET A 1 2.35 -5.46 10.63
CA MET A 1 1.22 -4.77 9.99
C MET A 1 0.81 -3.58 10.84
N VAL A 2 0.90 -2.38 10.29
CA VAL A 2 0.53 -1.11 10.93
C VAL A 2 -0.79 -0.61 10.33
N VAL A 3 -1.70 -0.11 11.17
CA VAL A 3 -2.97 0.48 10.69
C VAL A 3 -2.87 2.00 10.71
N ILE A 4 -3.12 2.63 9.57
CA ILE A 4 -3.09 4.08 9.40
C ILE A 4 -4.51 4.59 9.17
N LYS A 5 -5.01 5.46 10.05
CA LYS A 5 -6.32 6.11 9.87
C LYS A 5 -6.17 7.40 9.06
N LYS A 6 -6.30 7.31 7.74
CA LYS A 6 -6.15 8.44 6.81
C LYS A 6 -6.97 8.17 5.54
N ASN A 7 -7.29 9.23 4.80
CA ASN A 7 -7.90 9.08 3.47
C ASN A 7 -6.94 8.29 2.53
N PRO A 8 -7.33 7.12 2.01
CA PRO A 8 -6.44 6.26 1.24
C PRO A 8 -5.99 6.87 -0.09
N GLU A 9 -6.84 7.63 -0.76
CA GLU A 9 -6.51 8.26 -2.04
C GLU A 9 -5.40 9.31 -1.87
N ARG A 10 -5.51 10.15 -0.85
CA ARG A 10 -4.46 11.11 -0.50
C ARG A 10 -3.17 10.41 -0.12
N PHE A 11 -3.24 9.32 0.64
CA PHE A 11 -2.05 8.54 1.02
C PHE A 11 -1.35 7.94 -0.21
N LEU A 12 -2.09 7.30 -1.12
CA LEU A 12 -1.53 6.76 -2.36
C LEU A 12 -0.96 7.85 -3.27
N LYS A 13 -1.57 9.04 -3.30
CA LYS A 13 -1.04 10.20 -4.02
C LYS A 13 0.30 10.68 -3.44
N GLU A 14 0.47 10.66 -2.12
CA GLU A 14 1.74 10.97 -1.46
C GLU A 14 2.79 9.91 -1.82
N LEU A 15 2.46 8.61 -1.78
CA LEU A 15 3.38 7.55 -2.18
C LEU A 15 3.87 7.69 -3.63
N ARG A 16 2.96 7.96 -4.57
CA ARG A 16 3.32 8.20 -5.99
C ARG A 16 4.21 9.42 -6.22
N ARG A 17 4.27 10.36 -5.27
CA ARG A 17 5.17 11.51 -5.34
C ARG A 17 6.57 11.19 -4.82
N HIS A 18 6.67 10.22 -3.91
CA HIS A 18 7.92 9.85 -3.24
C HIS A 18 8.60 8.62 -3.85
N TYR A 19 7.83 7.75 -4.49
CA TYR A 19 8.31 6.50 -5.07
C TYR A 19 7.94 6.42 -6.55
N ASP A 20 8.89 6.03 -7.38
CA ASP A 20 8.74 5.96 -8.83
C ASP A 20 7.81 4.82 -9.27
N VAL A 21 7.80 3.71 -8.52
CA VAL A 21 7.03 2.50 -8.85
C VAL A 21 5.98 2.26 -7.78
N VAL A 22 4.72 2.59 -8.10
CA VAL A 22 3.55 2.33 -7.24
C VAL A 22 2.46 1.67 -8.08
N MET A 23 2.25 0.37 -7.88
CA MET A 23 1.36 -0.44 -8.71
C MET A 23 0.18 -0.99 -7.92
N ARG A 24 -1.00 -0.98 -8.55
CA ARG A 24 -2.16 -1.72 -8.06
C ARG A 24 -2.06 -3.16 -8.55
N ILE A 25 -1.96 -4.11 -7.64
CA ILE A 25 -1.95 -5.54 -8.01
C ILE A 25 -2.98 -6.26 -7.12
N PRO A 26 -4.20 -6.48 -7.62
CA PRO A 26 -5.24 -7.17 -6.87
C PRO A 26 -4.78 -8.57 -6.44
N SER A 27 -5.09 -8.95 -5.20
CA SER A 27 -4.74 -10.28 -4.65
C SER A 27 -3.26 -10.65 -4.72
N SER A 28 -2.35 -9.67 -4.76
CA SER A 28 -0.91 -9.92 -4.78
C SER A 28 -0.45 -10.69 -3.54
N GLU A 29 0.48 -11.63 -3.73
CA GLU A 29 1.15 -12.38 -2.65
C GLU A 29 1.80 -11.45 -1.61
N TYR A 30 2.37 -10.33 -2.06
CA TYR A 30 2.96 -9.30 -1.19
C TYR A 30 1.94 -8.73 -0.19
N LEU A 31 0.66 -8.71 -0.55
CA LEU A 31 -0.43 -8.15 0.27
C LEU A 31 -1.07 -9.17 1.22
N LYS A 32 -0.60 -10.43 1.26
CA LYS A 32 -1.01 -11.41 2.28
C LYS A 32 -0.55 -10.99 3.67
N LYS A 33 0.60 -10.32 3.78
CA LYS A 33 1.14 -9.74 5.02
C LYS A 33 1.55 -8.29 4.78
N PRO A 34 0.58 -7.36 4.72
CA PRO A 34 0.89 -6.00 4.33
C PRO A 34 1.66 -5.25 5.41
N ASP A 35 2.55 -4.36 4.99
CA ASP A 35 3.23 -3.42 5.87
C ASP A 35 2.21 -2.48 6.52
N PHE A 36 1.30 -1.94 5.69
CA PHE A 36 0.28 -0.99 6.11
C PHE A 36 -1.12 -1.39 5.66
N VAL A 37 -2.09 -1.10 6.50
CA VAL A 37 -3.50 -1.03 6.13
C VAL A 37 -3.97 0.39 6.37
N VAL A 38 -4.28 1.10 5.29
CA VAL A 38 -4.79 2.47 5.34
C VAL A 38 -6.30 2.40 5.36
N VAL A 39 -6.91 2.95 6.40
CA VAL A 39 -8.35 2.92 6.62
C VAL A 39 -8.89 4.35 6.56
N ASP A 40 -9.83 4.60 5.65
CA ASP A 40 -10.57 5.86 5.65
C ASP A 40 -11.46 5.92 6.90
N PRO A 41 -11.26 6.89 7.81
CA PRO A 41 -12.07 6.96 9.02
C PRO A 41 -13.53 7.38 8.76
N LYS A 42 -13.85 7.93 7.59
CA LYS A 42 -15.20 8.36 7.23
C LYS A 42 -16.02 7.24 6.59
N THR A 43 -15.41 6.47 5.68
CA THR A 43 -16.12 5.46 4.89
C THR A 43 -15.80 4.03 5.31
N GLY A 44 -14.75 3.82 6.12
CA GLY A 44 -14.24 2.50 6.47
C GLY A 44 -13.48 1.80 5.34
N LYS A 45 -13.36 2.42 4.15
CA LYS A 45 -12.61 1.86 3.00
C LYS A 45 -11.18 1.53 3.41
N LYS A 46 -10.70 0.36 3.02
CA LYS A 46 -9.36 -0.13 3.38
C LYS A 46 -8.50 -0.33 2.14
N VAL A 47 -7.24 0.06 2.25
CA VAL A 47 -6.21 -0.20 1.25
C VAL A 47 -5.05 -0.89 1.93
N LYS A 48 -4.69 -2.07 1.44
CA LYS A 48 -3.48 -2.78 1.84
C LYS A 48 -2.32 -2.26 1.01
N VAL A 49 -1.17 -2.03 1.65
CA VAL A 49 0.03 -1.52 1.00
C VAL A 49 1.22 -2.35 1.46
N SER A 50 2.13 -2.67 0.53
CA SER A 50 3.39 -3.34 0.84
C SER A 50 4.54 -2.78 0.03
N PHE A 51 5.69 -2.69 0.67
CA PHE A 51 6.96 -2.30 0.07
C PHE A 51 7.68 -3.57 -0.34
N VAL A 52 7.94 -3.70 -1.63
CA VAL A 52 8.64 -4.84 -2.20
C VAL A 52 10.11 -4.50 -2.28
N THR A 53 10.96 -5.36 -1.73
CA THR A 53 12.41 -5.33 -1.91
C THR A 53 12.84 -6.55 -2.69
N LEU A 54 13.92 -6.41 -3.46
CA LEU A 54 14.63 -7.52 -4.08
C LEU A 54 15.40 -8.32 -3.03
N ASP A 55 15.93 -9.47 -3.43
CA ASP A 55 16.66 -10.39 -2.55
C ASP A 55 17.96 -9.77 -1.98
N ASP A 56 18.51 -8.77 -2.65
CA ASP A 56 19.68 -8.00 -2.20
C ASP A 56 19.31 -6.84 -1.26
N GLY A 57 18.03 -6.71 -0.90
CA GLY A 57 17.49 -5.66 -0.03
C GLY A 57 17.20 -4.34 -0.74
N GLN A 58 17.44 -4.22 -2.05
CA GLN A 58 17.11 -3.02 -2.79
C GLN A 58 15.60 -2.84 -2.93
N PHE A 59 15.12 -1.60 -2.85
CA PHE A 59 13.71 -1.29 -3.02
C PHE A 59 13.27 -1.49 -4.48
N ALA A 60 12.23 -2.31 -4.69
CA ALA A 60 11.68 -2.60 -6.01
C ALA A 60 10.42 -1.78 -6.33
N GLY A 61 9.60 -1.48 -5.32
CA GLY A 61 8.37 -0.70 -5.54
C GLY A 61 7.34 -0.85 -4.43
N VAL A 62 6.24 -0.12 -4.56
CA VAL A 62 5.08 -0.24 -3.68
C VAL A 62 3.96 -0.95 -4.42
N VAL A 63 3.40 -1.99 -3.79
CA VAL A 63 2.20 -2.67 -4.25
C VAL A 63 1.04 -2.32 -3.34
N TYR A 64 -0.13 -2.07 -3.93
CA TYR A 64 -1.35 -1.86 -3.15
C TYR A 64 -2.57 -2.56 -3.74
N ASP A 65 -3.55 -2.81 -2.89
CA ASP A 65 -4.88 -3.27 -3.30
C ASP A 65 -5.96 -2.64 -2.43
N GLU A 66 -7.08 -2.31 -3.07
CA GLU A 66 -8.27 -1.83 -2.41
C GLU A 66 -9.10 -3.04 -2.00
N THR A 67 -9.23 -3.28 -0.71
CA THR A 67 -10.14 -4.32 -0.22
C THR A 67 -11.51 -3.70 -0.05
N SER A 68 -12.49 -4.17 -0.83
CA SER A 68 -13.91 -3.87 -0.62
C SER A 68 -14.40 -4.45 0.70
#